data_AF-A0A7X9IIW9-F1
#
_entry.id   AF-A0A7X9IIW9-F1
#
_cell.length_a   1.000
_cell.length_b   1.000
_cell.length_c   1.000
_cell.angle_alpha   90.00
_cell.angle_beta   90.00
_cell.angle_gamma   90.00
#
_symmetry.space_group_name_H-M   'P 1'
#
loop_
_entity.id
_entity.type
_entity.pdbx_description
1 polymer ?
#
loop_
_entity_poly.entity_id
_entity_poly.type
_entity_poly.pdbx_seq_one_letter_code
_entity_poly.pdbx_strand_id
1 'polypeptide(L)'
;AFLDYSSSGLENPLTHLLLAGLAWELLVLRPRIKHEKHVFYISALSGLSHLSRPDAIVLFLPALVLTLWEAWKEIKWKIFRPLLLGFSPLFAWLAFSFFYYGFPFPNTAYAKLGSGVPSLLLIKSGAAYLWNSLKWDTLSLTCIAIVSVQAFRFKLKYELALVAGSLLYLIYILSIGGDFMSGRFISAPFYLAILCLPSLISGKKVLGGLLCIALVSSLTNPRSFFSPFPVSQPNLMGLFKFNDTRRFFSKNTSLLAFLKAGGQNNHEFAHRGKVFRSSNKKLSKSVAIGMFGYMAGPEKRIIDLYALSDPLLARLPIPNPRKWRIGHFRRKIPNGYETSIESLENHIEEPALKDYYQKLTFITRGPLLSWDRLRTALAFNLGRYEHLKDNYVASSMSSAK
;
A
#
# COMPACT_ATOMS: atom_id res chain seq x y z
N ALA A 1 -12.55 6.40 8.81
CA ALA A 1 -11.83 5.74 7.71
C ALA A 1 -12.34 6.20 6.35
N PHE A 2 -13.56 5.84 5.95
CA PHE A 2 -14.06 6.08 4.58
C PHE A 2 -13.92 7.53 4.09
N LEU A 3 -14.41 8.50 4.88
CA LEU A 3 -14.34 9.92 4.50
C LEU A 3 -12.90 10.42 4.38
N ASP A 4 -12.02 10.04 5.31
CA ASP A 4 -10.63 10.49 5.33
C ASP A 4 -9.84 10.02 4.11
N TYR A 5 -10.14 8.80 3.64
CA TYR A 5 -9.48 8.14 2.52
C TYR A 5 -10.29 8.20 1.22
N SER A 6 -11.30 9.07 1.15
CA SER A 6 -12.01 9.41 -0.10
C SER A 6 -11.54 10.72 -0.71
N SER A 7 -10.51 11.35 -0.13
CA SER A 7 -9.87 12.56 -0.65
C SER A 7 -8.75 12.24 -1.65
N SER A 8 -8.44 13.20 -2.53
CA SER A 8 -7.33 13.08 -3.50
C SER A 8 -5.97 12.97 -2.79
N GLY A 9 -5.01 12.27 -3.42
CA GLY A 9 -3.63 12.13 -2.95
C GLY A 9 -3.25 10.74 -2.44
N LEU A 10 -4.20 9.80 -2.39
CA LEU A 10 -3.98 8.38 -2.11
C LEU A 10 -4.76 7.51 -3.11
N GLU A 11 -4.47 6.21 -3.13
CA GLU A 11 -5.07 5.22 -4.03
C GLU A 11 -6.48 4.76 -3.62
N ASN A 12 -6.91 5.08 -2.40
CA ASN A 12 -8.17 4.60 -1.82
C ASN A 12 -9.42 5.00 -2.65
N PRO A 13 -9.58 6.24 -3.17
CA PRO A 13 -10.76 6.59 -3.97
C PRO A 13 -10.88 5.76 -5.25
N LEU A 14 -9.77 5.51 -5.95
CA LEU A 14 -9.75 4.64 -7.12
C LEU A 14 -10.07 3.19 -6.72
N THR A 15 -9.53 2.73 -5.60
CA THR A 15 -9.86 1.40 -5.05
C THR A 15 -11.36 1.28 -4.75
N HIS A 16 -11.98 2.30 -4.15
CA HIS A 16 -13.43 2.34 -3.92
C HIS A 16 -14.20 2.26 -5.24
N LEU A 17 -13.82 3.04 -6.26
CA LEU A 17 -14.47 2.99 -7.58
C LEU A 17 -14.41 1.58 -8.19
N LEU A 18 -13.25 0.93 -8.14
CA LEU A 18 -13.09 -0.43 -8.66
C LEU A 18 -13.92 -1.47 -7.88
N LEU A 19 -14.02 -1.31 -6.56
CA LEU A 19 -14.88 -2.15 -5.70
C LEU A 19 -16.37 -1.91 -5.98
N ALA A 20 -16.77 -0.68 -6.29
CA ALA A 20 -18.13 -0.37 -6.73
C ALA A 20 -18.44 -1.07 -8.05
N GLY A 21 -17.50 -1.03 -9.02
CA GLY A 21 -17.59 -1.80 -10.26
C GLY A 21 -17.71 -3.30 -10.02
N LEU A 22 -16.92 -3.86 -9.10
CA LEU A 22 -16.97 -5.27 -8.72
C LEU A 22 -18.35 -5.66 -8.16
N ALA A 23 -18.86 -4.88 -7.21
CA ALA A 23 -20.17 -5.13 -6.62
C ALA A 23 -21.29 -4.97 -7.65
N TRP A 24 -21.20 -3.99 -8.55
CA TRP A 24 -22.16 -3.81 -9.63
C TRP A 24 -22.20 -5.01 -10.59
N GLU A 25 -21.03 -5.48 -11.02
CA GLU A 25 -20.93 -6.67 -11.88
C GLU A 25 -21.56 -7.90 -11.20
N LEU A 26 -21.23 -8.14 -9.94
CA LEU A 26 -21.73 -9.33 -9.21
C LEU A 26 -23.19 -9.25 -8.79
N LEU A 27 -23.64 -8.12 -8.23
CA LEU A 27 -24.95 -8.00 -7.59
C LEU A 27 -26.05 -7.58 -8.57
N VAL A 28 -25.70 -6.87 -9.64
CA VAL A 28 -26.69 -6.29 -10.57
C VAL A 28 -26.61 -6.91 -11.95
N LEU A 29 -25.42 -6.98 -12.55
CA LEU A 29 -25.28 -7.39 -13.94
C LEU A 29 -25.20 -8.90 -14.12
N ARG A 30 -24.62 -9.64 -13.18
CA ARG A 30 -24.37 -11.08 -13.28
C ARG A 30 -25.56 -11.91 -13.80
N PRO A 31 -26.82 -11.71 -13.34
CA PRO A 31 -27.97 -12.47 -13.85
C PRO A 31 -28.33 -12.16 -15.32
N ARG A 32 -27.84 -11.05 -15.87
CA ARG A 32 -28.22 -10.49 -17.17
C ARG A 32 -27.14 -10.64 -18.25
N ILE A 33 -25.93 -11.07 -17.87
CA ILE A 33 -24.76 -11.10 -18.76
C ILE A 33 -24.24 -12.52 -18.97
N LYS A 34 -23.70 -12.77 -20.17
CA LYS A 34 -23.05 -14.04 -20.52
C LYS A 34 -21.78 -14.24 -19.69
N HIS A 35 -21.47 -15.50 -19.39
CA HIS A 35 -20.28 -15.87 -18.60
C HIS A 35 -18.97 -15.32 -19.17
N GLU A 36 -18.77 -15.33 -20.49
CA GLU A 36 -17.55 -14.78 -21.11
C GLU A 36 -17.34 -13.29 -20.80
N LYS A 37 -18.41 -12.49 -20.93
CA LYS A 37 -18.35 -11.05 -20.61
C LYS A 37 -18.10 -10.82 -19.12
N HIS A 38 -18.77 -11.59 -18.26
CA HIS A 38 -18.60 -11.47 -16.81
C HIS A 38 -17.17 -11.82 -16.37
N VAL A 39 -16.59 -12.91 -16.91
CA VAL A 39 -15.18 -13.28 -16.66
C VAL A 39 -14.26 -12.15 -17.09
N PHE A 40 -14.48 -11.56 -18.27
CA PHE A 40 -13.68 -10.44 -18.74
C PHE A 40 -13.72 -9.25 -17.78
N TYR A 41 -14.92 -8.77 -17.39
CA TYR A 41 -15.05 -7.60 -16.52
C TYR A 41 -14.48 -7.82 -15.11
N ILE A 42 -14.76 -8.97 -14.49
CA ILE A 42 -14.22 -9.30 -13.16
C ILE A 42 -12.68 -9.42 -13.21
N SER A 43 -12.14 -10.01 -14.28
CA SER A 43 -10.68 -10.10 -14.47
C SER A 43 -10.05 -8.74 -14.73
N ALA A 44 -10.69 -7.88 -15.53
CA ALA A 44 -10.26 -6.52 -15.79
C ALA A 44 -10.24 -5.67 -14.51
N LEU A 45 -11.31 -5.71 -13.73
CA LEU A 45 -11.39 -5.02 -12.44
C LEU A 45 -10.33 -5.53 -11.45
N SER A 46 -10.08 -6.85 -11.43
CA SER A 46 -9.03 -7.46 -10.59
C SER A 46 -7.62 -7.05 -11.03
N GLY A 47 -7.37 -6.96 -12.35
CA GLY A 47 -6.11 -6.48 -12.90
C GLY A 47 -5.88 -5.00 -12.59
N LEU A 48 -6.89 -4.17 -12.81
CA LEU A 48 -6.86 -2.74 -12.50
C LEU A 48 -6.70 -2.47 -11.00
N SER A 49 -7.29 -3.31 -10.13
CA SER A 49 -7.11 -3.15 -8.68
C SER A 49 -5.68 -3.42 -8.26
N HIS A 50 -5.02 -4.43 -8.84
CA HIS A 50 -3.59 -4.68 -8.62
C HIS A 50 -2.72 -3.51 -9.11
N LEU A 51 -3.03 -2.91 -10.26
CA LEU A 51 -2.31 -1.75 -10.80
C LEU A 51 -2.47 -0.50 -9.93
N SER A 52 -3.65 -0.29 -9.36
CA SER A 52 -3.90 0.78 -8.38
C SER A 52 -3.12 0.51 -7.08
N ARG A 53 -3.24 -0.72 -6.56
CA ARG A 53 -2.65 -1.15 -5.31
C ARG A 53 -2.51 -2.68 -5.28
N PRO A 54 -1.28 -3.25 -5.31
CA PRO A 54 -1.08 -4.68 -5.50
C PRO A 54 -1.84 -5.61 -4.53
N ASP A 55 -1.99 -5.20 -3.27
CA ASP A 55 -2.69 -5.94 -2.23
C ASP A 55 -4.23 -5.83 -2.29
N ALA A 56 -4.78 -4.81 -2.98
CA ALA A 56 -6.22 -4.68 -3.13
C ALA A 56 -6.83 -5.88 -3.87
N ILE A 57 -6.04 -6.62 -4.67
CA ILE A 57 -6.50 -7.85 -5.35
C ILE A 57 -7.07 -8.90 -4.39
N VAL A 58 -6.64 -8.91 -3.11
CA VAL A 58 -7.16 -9.82 -2.09
C VAL A 58 -8.67 -9.61 -1.86
N LEU A 59 -9.17 -8.38 -2.02
CA LEU A 59 -10.61 -8.06 -1.93
C LEU A 59 -11.41 -8.62 -3.12
N PHE A 60 -10.76 -8.79 -4.27
CA PHE A 60 -11.39 -9.25 -5.52
C PHE A 60 -11.30 -10.77 -5.66
N LEU A 61 -10.36 -11.42 -4.97
CA LEU A 61 -10.02 -12.82 -5.18
C LEU A 61 -11.22 -13.78 -5.02
N PRO A 62 -12.05 -13.71 -3.96
CA PRO A 62 -13.18 -14.64 -3.84
C PRO A 62 -14.24 -14.44 -4.92
N ALA A 63 -14.49 -13.19 -5.32
CA ALA A 63 -15.39 -12.86 -6.42
C ALA A 63 -14.88 -13.41 -7.76
N LEU A 64 -13.57 -13.29 -8.02
CA LEU A 64 -12.93 -13.85 -9.20
C LEU A 64 -13.01 -15.38 -9.21
N VAL A 65 -12.69 -16.04 -8.08
CA VAL A 65 -12.76 -17.50 -7.95
C VAL A 65 -14.19 -18.01 -8.17
N LEU A 66 -15.19 -17.38 -7.55
CA LEU A 66 -16.60 -17.72 -7.74
C LEU A 66 -17.01 -17.57 -9.23
N THR A 67 -16.60 -16.47 -9.85
CA THR A 67 -16.90 -16.20 -11.27
C THR A 67 -16.30 -17.25 -12.20
N LEU A 68 -15.02 -17.61 -11.97
CA LEU A 68 -14.33 -18.62 -12.76
C LEU A 68 -14.93 -20.01 -12.54
N TRP A 69 -15.30 -20.35 -11.30
CA TRP A 69 -15.98 -21.60 -10.99
C TRP A 69 -17.31 -21.72 -11.73
N GLU A 70 -18.17 -20.71 -11.65
CA GLU A 70 -19.46 -20.69 -12.34
C GLU A 70 -19.29 -20.78 -13.86
N ALA A 71 -18.33 -20.03 -14.42
CA ALA A 71 -18.05 -20.05 -15.85
C ALA A 71 -17.44 -21.38 -16.33
N TRP A 72 -16.58 -22.01 -15.53
CA TRP A 72 -15.97 -23.29 -15.89
C TRP A 72 -17.01 -24.39 -16.12
N LYS A 73 -18.08 -24.41 -15.32
CA LYS A 73 -19.18 -25.38 -15.45
C LYS A 73 -19.89 -25.29 -16.80
N GLU A 74 -20.03 -24.09 -17.35
CA GLU A 74 -20.81 -23.83 -18.56
C GLU A 74 -19.94 -23.73 -19.82
N ILE A 75 -18.86 -22.96 -19.76
CA ILE A 75 -18.04 -22.62 -20.94
C ILE A 75 -16.65 -23.26 -20.94
N LYS A 76 -16.26 -23.98 -19.87
CA LYS A 76 -15.00 -24.75 -19.74
C LYS A 76 -13.77 -23.94 -20.19
N TRP A 77 -12.94 -24.49 -21.07
CA TRP A 77 -11.72 -23.85 -21.60
C TRP A 77 -11.94 -22.50 -22.29
N LYS A 78 -13.17 -22.16 -22.70
CA LYS A 78 -13.45 -20.84 -23.28
C LYS A 78 -13.28 -19.69 -22.28
N ILE A 79 -13.12 -19.97 -20.96
CA ILE A 79 -12.79 -18.94 -19.96
C ILE A 79 -11.42 -18.27 -20.19
N PHE A 80 -10.46 -18.95 -20.83
CA PHE A 80 -9.08 -18.44 -20.89
C PHE A 80 -8.97 -17.17 -21.71
N ARG A 81 -9.72 -17.05 -22.82
CA ARG A 81 -9.70 -15.85 -23.66
C ARG A 81 -10.17 -14.60 -22.91
N PRO A 82 -11.38 -14.53 -22.32
CA PRO A 82 -11.82 -13.36 -21.58
C PRO A 82 -10.96 -13.10 -20.33
N LEU A 83 -10.45 -14.15 -19.67
CA LEU A 83 -9.54 -14.02 -18.53
C LEU A 83 -8.22 -13.31 -18.92
N LEU A 84 -7.56 -13.80 -19.97
CA LEU A 84 -6.30 -13.22 -20.47
C LEU A 84 -6.51 -11.79 -20.99
N LEU A 85 -7.61 -11.53 -21.71
CA LEU A 85 -7.95 -10.20 -22.17
C LEU A 85 -8.23 -9.25 -21.01
N GLY A 86 -8.95 -9.69 -19.98
CA GLY A 86 -9.22 -8.88 -18.79
C GLY A 86 -7.94 -8.52 -18.03
N PHE A 87 -7.03 -9.47 -17.84
CA PHE A 87 -5.74 -9.21 -17.19
C PHE A 87 -4.68 -8.56 -18.09
N SER A 88 -4.97 -8.31 -19.37
CA SER A 88 -3.99 -7.76 -20.31
C SER A 88 -3.35 -6.44 -19.87
N PRO A 89 -4.04 -5.47 -19.22
CA PRO A 89 -3.38 -4.25 -18.74
C PRO A 89 -2.34 -4.56 -17.65
N LEU A 90 -2.61 -5.54 -16.79
CA LEU A 90 -1.68 -5.97 -15.75
C LEU A 90 -0.45 -6.64 -16.36
N PHE A 91 -0.63 -7.56 -17.32
CA PHE A 91 0.48 -8.22 -17.98
C PHE A 91 1.36 -7.24 -18.77
N ALA A 92 0.74 -6.28 -19.46
CA ALA A 92 1.46 -5.22 -20.15
C ALA A 92 2.32 -4.38 -19.19
N TRP A 93 1.75 -4.01 -18.03
CA TRP A 93 2.49 -3.27 -17.00
C TRP A 93 3.64 -4.08 -16.40
N LEU A 94 3.45 -5.37 -16.10
CA LEU A 94 4.50 -6.21 -15.53
C LEU A 94 5.64 -6.47 -16.54
N ALA A 95 5.30 -6.66 -17.81
CA ALA A 95 6.30 -6.75 -18.88
C ALA A 95 7.08 -5.45 -19.02
N PHE A 96 6.37 -4.31 -19.03
CA PHE A 96 7.00 -2.99 -19.06
C PHE A 96 7.86 -2.72 -17.83
N SER A 97 7.39 -3.03 -16.62
CA SER A 97 8.12 -2.75 -15.39
C SER A 97 9.39 -3.57 -15.29
N PHE A 98 9.32 -4.85 -15.67
CA PHE A 98 10.50 -5.69 -15.78
C PHE A 98 11.49 -5.16 -16.84
N PHE A 99 11.01 -4.80 -18.02
CA PHE A 99 11.86 -4.24 -19.08
C PHE A 99 12.52 -2.92 -18.68
N TYR A 100 11.73 -1.96 -18.18
CA TYR A 100 12.16 -0.61 -17.89
C TYR A 100 12.93 -0.50 -16.56
N TYR A 101 12.35 -0.99 -15.46
CA TYR A 101 12.95 -0.90 -14.12
C TYR A 101 13.86 -2.09 -13.79
N GLY A 102 13.76 -3.20 -14.51
CA GLY A 102 14.47 -4.44 -14.19
C GLY A 102 13.78 -5.28 -13.10
N PHE A 103 12.61 -4.85 -12.62
CA PHE A 103 11.89 -5.49 -11.51
C PHE A 103 10.38 -5.45 -11.78
N PRO A 104 9.65 -6.56 -11.57
CA PRO A 104 8.21 -6.61 -11.77
C PRO A 104 7.45 -5.81 -10.69
N PHE A 105 8.01 -5.72 -9.47
CA PHE A 105 7.40 -5.05 -8.32
C PHE A 105 8.03 -3.67 -8.07
N PRO A 106 7.26 -2.71 -7.51
CA PRO A 106 7.80 -1.39 -7.16
C PRO A 106 8.82 -1.49 -6.02
N ASN A 107 9.77 -0.54 -5.95
CA ASN A 107 10.83 -0.52 -4.94
C ASN A 107 10.30 -0.56 -3.49
N THR A 108 9.15 0.06 -3.26
CA THR A 108 8.45 0.09 -1.97
C THR A 108 8.02 -1.30 -1.48
N ALA A 109 7.78 -2.26 -2.38
CA ALA A 109 7.49 -3.64 -2.00
C ALA A 109 8.71 -4.28 -1.34
N TYR A 110 9.89 -4.16 -1.95
CA TYR A 110 11.15 -4.66 -1.39
C TYR A 110 11.46 -3.98 -0.04
N ALA A 111 11.31 -2.66 0.06
CA ALA A 111 11.58 -1.92 1.30
C ALA A 111 10.71 -2.37 2.49
N LYS A 112 9.46 -2.78 2.22
CA LYS A 112 8.50 -3.24 3.23
C LYS A 112 8.65 -4.72 3.56
N LEU A 113 8.74 -5.59 2.54
CA LEU A 113 8.82 -7.03 2.70
C LEU A 113 10.21 -7.48 3.17
N GLY A 114 11.27 -6.82 2.71
CA GLY A 114 12.66 -7.10 3.08
C GLY A 114 13.10 -6.47 4.41
N SER A 115 12.17 -6.13 5.31
CA SER A 115 12.50 -5.46 6.57
C SER A 115 13.26 -6.35 7.56
N GLY A 116 13.09 -7.67 7.49
CA GLY A 116 13.66 -8.63 8.46
C GLY A 116 12.95 -8.62 9.82
N VAL A 117 11.78 -7.98 9.92
CA VAL A 117 10.96 -8.00 11.14
C VAL A 117 10.29 -9.37 11.31
N PRO A 118 10.39 -10.01 12.49
CA PRO A 118 9.72 -11.29 12.76
C PRO A 118 8.20 -11.22 12.56
N SER A 119 7.64 -12.24 11.91
CA SER A 119 6.19 -12.31 11.59
C SER A 119 5.29 -12.16 12.81
N LEU A 120 5.70 -12.71 13.97
CA LEU A 120 4.93 -12.55 15.21
C LEU A 120 4.83 -11.08 15.66
N LEU A 121 5.87 -10.27 15.46
CA LEU A 121 5.83 -8.85 15.78
C LEU A 121 4.95 -8.07 14.79
N LEU A 122 4.93 -8.47 13.51
CA LEU A 122 4.00 -7.93 12.53
C LEU A 122 2.56 -8.24 12.93
N ILE A 123 2.23 -9.50 13.25
CA ILE A 123 0.89 -9.89 13.69
C ILE A 123 0.45 -9.09 14.93
N LYS A 124 1.33 -8.89 15.91
CA LYS A 124 1.05 -8.03 17.08
C LYS A 124 0.75 -6.57 16.67
N SER A 125 1.52 -6.02 15.73
CA SER A 125 1.26 -4.68 15.18
C SER A 125 -0.07 -4.61 14.43
N GLY A 126 -0.40 -5.63 13.64
CA GLY A 126 -1.67 -5.72 12.91
C GLY A 126 -2.87 -5.82 13.85
N ALA A 127 -2.76 -6.62 14.91
CA ALA A 127 -3.78 -6.70 15.96
C ALA A 127 -3.98 -5.35 16.66
N ALA A 128 -2.88 -4.66 16.99
CA ALA A 128 -2.93 -3.31 17.55
C ALA A 128 -3.56 -2.29 16.57
N TYR A 129 -3.35 -2.46 15.26
CA TYR A 129 -3.99 -1.64 14.22
C TYR A 129 -5.51 -1.85 14.17
N LEU A 130 -5.98 -3.10 14.19
CA LEU A 130 -7.40 -3.42 14.25
C LEU A 130 -8.05 -2.93 15.55
N TRP A 131 -7.35 -3.07 16.68
CA TRP A 131 -7.79 -2.51 17.96
C TRP A 131 -7.92 -0.99 17.93
N ASN A 132 -6.95 -0.30 17.33
CA ASN A 132 -7.03 1.14 17.11
C ASN A 132 -8.26 1.50 16.24
N SER A 133 -8.57 0.71 15.20
CA SER A 133 -9.80 0.89 14.43
C SER A 133 -11.06 0.64 15.26
N LEU A 134 -11.14 -0.40 16.09
CA LEU A 134 -12.29 -0.61 16.99
C LEU A 134 -12.49 0.55 17.96
N LYS A 135 -11.40 1.11 18.50
CA LYS A 135 -11.45 2.20 19.48
C LYS A 135 -11.88 3.54 18.87
N TRP A 136 -11.46 3.83 17.65
CA TRP A 136 -11.63 5.16 17.04
C TRP A 136 -12.53 5.20 15.81
N ASP A 137 -12.91 4.04 15.28
CA ASP A 137 -13.77 3.86 14.11
C ASP A 137 -14.53 2.53 14.24
N THR A 138 -15.26 2.39 15.36
CA THR A 138 -16.00 1.17 15.70
C THR A 138 -16.96 0.78 14.59
N LEU A 139 -17.62 1.78 13.98
CA LEU A 139 -18.59 1.61 12.91
C LEU A 139 -18.04 0.78 11.74
N SER A 140 -16.78 1.00 11.35
CA SER A 140 -16.22 0.33 10.18
C SER A 140 -16.15 -1.19 10.38
N LEU A 141 -15.61 -1.64 11.51
CA LEU A 141 -15.45 -3.07 11.81
C LEU A 141 -16.77 -3.73 12.23
N THR A 142 -17.66 -3.03 12.94
CA THR A 142 -18.98 -3.58 13.28
C THR A 142 -19.86 -3.73 12.07
N CYS A 143 -19.83 -2.78 11.11
CA CYS A 143 -20.54 -2.90 9.84
C CYS A 143 -20.08 -4.13 9.05
N ILE A 144 -18.75 -4.32 8.91
CA ILE A 144 -18.18 -5.51 8.26
C ILE A 144 -18.69 -6.78 8.96
N ALA A 145 -18.64 -6.84 10.28
CA ALA A 145 -19.09 -8.00 11.05
C ALA A 145 -20.59 -8.30 10.85
N ILE A 146 -21.46 -7.28 10.97
CA ILE A 146 -22.91 -7.42 10.80
C ILE A 146 -23.25 -7.89 9.39
N VAL A 147 -22.69 -7.23 8.37
CA VAL A 147 -22.90 -7.60 6.96
C VAL A 147 -22.43 -9.04 6.71
N SER A 148 -21.32 -9.45 7.32
CA SER A 148 -20.82 -10.82 7.19
C SER A 148 -21.78 -11.85 7.77
N VAL A 149 -22.28 -11.62 8.98
CA VAL A 149 -23.23 -12.50 9.65
C VAL A 149 -24.53 -12.59 8.83
N GLN A 150 -25.04 -11.46 8.34
CA GLN A 150 -26.28 -11.41 7.58
C GLN A 150 -26.13 -12.10 6.21
N ALA A 151 -25.04 -11.87 5.49
CA ALA A 151 -24.76 -12.54 4.22
C ALA A 151 -24.69 -14.07 4.38
N PHE A 152 -24.09 -14.54 5.48
CA PHE A 152 -24.05 -15.97 5.83
C PHE A 152 -25.43 -16.51 6.20
N ARG A 153 -26.17 -15.81 7.07
CA ARG A 153 -27.51 -16.21 7.51
C ARG A 153 -28.50 -16.35 6.36
N PHE A 154 -28.48 -15.41 5.42
CA PHE A 154 -29.35 -15.40 4.24
C PHE A 154 -28.78 -16.20 3.05
N LYS A 155 -27.57 -16.77 3.18
CA LYS A 155 -26.89 -17.57 2.15
C LYS A 155 -26.76 -16.83 0.81
N LEU A 156 -26.52 -15.52 0.88
CA LEU A 156 -26.42 -14.67 -0.32
C LEU A 156 -25.05 -14.87 -0.98
N LYS A 157 -25.00 -15.72 -2.02
CA LYS A 157 -23.75 -16.22 -2.59
C LYS A 157 -22.78 -15.14 -3.08
N TYR A 158 -23.27 -14.05 -3.68
CA TYR A 158 -22.42 -13.01 -4.26
C TYR A 158 -21.92 -12.05 -3.18
N GLU A 159 -22.78 -11.67 -2.25
CA GLU A 159 -22.47 -10.90 -1.05
C GLU A 159 -21.47 -11.65 -0.16
N LEU A 160 -21.61 -12.98 -0.04
CA LEU A 160 -20.64 -13.83 0.64
C LEU A 160 -19.27 -13.79 -0.02
N ALA A 161 -19.17 -13.76 -1.35
CA ALA A 161 -17.89 -13.61 -2.03
C ALA A 161 -17.27 -12.23 -1.77
N LEU A 162 -18.05 -11.16 -1.82
CA LEU A 162 -17.57 -9.80 -1.51
C LEU A 162 -17.09 -9.70 -0.05
N VAL A 163 -17.89 -10.16 0.89
CA VAL A 163 -17.53 -10.18 2.32
C VAL A 163 -16.31 -11.08 2.58
N ALA A 164 -16.23 -12.25 1.94
CA ALA A 164 -15.05 -13.10 2.07
C ALA A 164 -13.78 -12.35 1.64
N GLY A 165 -13.87 -11.50 0.61
CA GLY A 165 -12.79 -10.61 0.22
C GLY A 165 -12.40 -9.65 1.35
N SER A 166 -13.38 -9.00 1.97
CA SER A 166 -13.17 -8.15 3.15
C SER A 166 -12.50 -8.89 4.32
N LEU A 167 -12.98 -10.10 4.66
CA LEU A 167 -12.43 -10.90 5.75
C LEU A 167 -10.99 -11.37 5.47
N LEU A 168 -10.72 -11.83 4.24
CA LEU A 168 -9.35 -12.17 3.81
C LEU A 168 -8.44 -10.95 3.87
N TYR A 169 -8.93 -9.77 3.52
CA TYR A 169 -8.16 -8.54 3.63
C TYR A 169 -7.85 -8.17 5.08
N LEU A 170 -8.78 -8.41 6.02
CA LEU A 170 -8.50 -8.23 7.47
C LEU A 170 -7.42 -9.19 7.97
N ILE A 171 -7.43 -10.46 7.51
CA ILE A 171 -6.36 -11.43 7.80
C ILE A 171 -5.03 -10.97 7.20
N TYR A 172 -5.05 -10.46 5.97
CA TYR A 172 -3.89 -9.90 5.31
C TYR A 172 -3.32 -8.72 6.11
N ILE A 173 -4.15 -7.79 6.59
CA ILE A 173 -3.75 -6.66 7.46
C ILE A 173 -3.01 -7.16 8.71
N LEU A 174 -3.48 -8.24 9.34
CA LEU A 174 -2.78 -8.87 10.47
C LEU A 174 -1.39 -9.35 10.06
N SER A 175 -1.29 -10.06 8.92
CA SER A 175 -0.02 -10.64 8.46
C SER A 175 1.05 -9.60 8.14
N ILE A 176 0.67 -8.44 7.60
CA ILE A 176 1.62 -7.38 7.21
C ILE A 176 1.90 -6.37 8.32
N GLY A 177 1.18 -6.46 9.44
CA GLY A 177 1.33 -5.57 10.60
C GLY A 177 0.62 -4.21 10.51
N GLY A 178 -0.37 -4.09 9.63
CA GLY A 178 -1.20 -2.90 9.48
C GLY A 178 -0.55 -1.76 8.71
N ASP A 179 -1.02 -0.54 8.95
CA ASP A 179 -0.44 0.69 8.43
C ASP A 179 -0.14 1.66 9.58
N PHE A 180 0.74 2.63 9.36
CA PHE A 180 0.91 3.73 10.30
C PHE A 180 -0.23 4.75 10.20
N MET A 181 -0.97 4.76 9.09
CA MET A 181 -2.12 5.62 8.84
C MET A 181 -3.39 4.97 9.39
N SER A 182 -3.93 5.52 10.48
CA SER A 182 -5.11 4.98 11.16
C SER A 182 -6.30 4.83 10.19
N GLY A 183 -6.89 3.63 10.12
CA GLY A 183 -8.10 3.36 9.34
C GLY A 183 -7.94 3.23 7.81
N ARG A 184 -6.76 3.52 7.24
CA ARG A 184 -6.53 3.45 5.77
C ARG A 184 -6.89 2.11 5.15
N PHE A 185 -6.41 1.03 5.74
CA PHE A 185 -6.64 -0.31 5.20
C PHE A 185 -8.04 -0.85 5.50
N ILE A 186 -8.75 -0.27 6.47
CA ILE A 186 -10.13 -0.67 6.81
C ILE A 186 -11.15 -0.03 5.86
N SER A 187 -10.81 1.11 5.25
CA SER A 187 -11.71 1.86 4.36
C SER A 187 -12.30 1.01 3.23
N ALA A 188 -11.47 0.21 2.54
CA ALA A 188 -11.92 -0.59 1.40
C ALA A 188 -12.82 -1.79 1.81
N PRO A 189 -12.45 -2.63 2.79
CA PRO A 189 -13.34 -3.66 3.33
C PRO A 189 -14.68 -3.11 3.83
N PHE A 190 -14.66 -1.95 4.48
CA PHE A 190 -15.86 -1.28 4.99
C PHE A 190 -16.76 -0.81 3.83
N TYR A 191 -16.17 -0.19 2.81
CA TYR A 191 -16.92 0.24 1.64
C TYR A 191 -17.59 -0.95 0.92
N LEU A 192 -16.88 -2.08 0.79
CA LEU A 192 -17.44 -3.31 0.23
C LEU A 192 -18.63 -3.84 1.05
N ALA A 193 -18.53 -3.78 2.38
CA ALA A 193 -19.64 -4.14 3.26
C ALA A 193 -20.85 -3.23 3.07
N ILE A 194 -20.64 -1.92 2.92
CA ILE A 194 -21.73 -0.95 2.62
C ILE A 194 -22.44 -1.31 1.32
N LEU A 195 -21.70 -1.66 0.27
CA LEU A 195 -22.29 -2.02 -1.03
C LEU A 195 -23.19 -3.26 -0.96
N CYS A 196 -22.98 -4.14 0.01
CA CYS A 196 -23.81 -5.32 0.24
C CYS A 196 -25.06 -5.03 1.09
N LEU A 197 -25.12 -3.90 1.80
CA LEU A 197 -26.23 -3.57 2.70
C LEU A 197 -27.62 -3.56 2.04
N PRO A 198 -27.81 -3.04 0.80
CA PRO A 198 -29.12 -3.01 0.17
C PRO A 198 -29.75 -4.40 -0.01
N SER A 199 -28.95 -5.44 -0.24
CA SER A 199 -29.43 -6.83 -0.34
C SER A 199 -29.81 -7.45 1.01
N LEU A 200 -29.34 -6.86 2.11
CA LEU A 200 -29.42 -7.43 3.47
C LEU A 200 -30.43 -6.72 4.37
N ILE A 201 -30.84 -5.50 4.02
CA ILE A 201 -31.76 -4.69 4.80
C ILE A 201 -33.08 -4.52 4.04
N SER A 202 -34.12 -5.15 4.57
CA SER A 202 -35.50 -4.95 4.14
C SER A 202 -36.15 -3.84 4.98
N GLY A 203 -36.22 -2.62 4.44
CA GLY A 203 -37.04 -1.54 4.98
C GLY A 203 -36.35 -0.19 5.11
N LYS A 204 -36.98 0.85 4.53
CA LYS A 204 -36.47 2.24 4.55
C LYS A 204 -36.23 2.78 5.97
N LYS A 205 -36.99 2.32 6.97
CA LYS A 205 -36.85 2.72 8.38
C LYS A 205 -35.57 2.17 9.02
N VAL A 206 -35.20 0.91 8.74
CA VAL A 206 -33.98 0.29 9.26
C VAL A 206 -32.75 0.93 8.64
N LEU A 207 -32.79 1.16 7.32
CA LEU A 207 -31.73 1.90 6.62
C LEU A 207 -31.59 3.33 7.16
N GLY A 208 -32.71 4.04 7.35
CA GLY A 208 -32.72 5.37 7.97
C GLY A 208 -32.12 5.37 9.37
N GLY A 209 -32.47 4.39 10.22
CA GLY A 209 -31.89 4.23 11.56
C GLY A 209 -30.38 3.99 11.53
N LEU A 210 -29.88 3.14 10.63
CA LEU A 210 -28.43 2.90 10.48
C LEU A 210 -27.70 4.14 9.97
N LEU A 211 -28.29 4.88 9.03
CA LEU A 211 -27.73 6.15 8.55
C LEU A 211 -27.70 7.20 9.67
N CYS A 212 -28.74 7.27 10.50
CA CYS A 212 -28.76 8.13 11.69
C CYS A 212 -27.68 7.72 12.70
N ILE A 213 -27.52 6.43 13.00
CA ILE A 213 -26.45 5.94 13.89
C ILE A 213 -25.07 6.27 13.31
N ALA A 214 -24.86 6.06 12.01
CA ALA A 214 -23.62 6.40 11.34
C ALA A 214 -23.33 7.91 11.41
N LEU A 215 -24.34 8.74 11.17
CA LEU A 215 -24.24 10.20 11.26
C LEU A 215 -23.93 10.65 12.69
N VAL A 216 -24.67 10.17 13.69
CA VAL A 216 -24.45 10.52 15.10
C VAL A 216 -23.06 10.05 15.55
N SER A 217 -22.68 8.81 15.23
CA SER A 217 -21.34 8.29 15.54
C SER A 217 -20.25 9.11 14.86
N SER A 218 -20.49 9.58 13.62
CA SER A 218 -19.57 10.45 12.91
C SER A 218 -19.50 11.85 13.53
N LEU A 219 -20.58 12.41 14.07
CA LEU A 219 -20.57 13.75 14.68
C LEU A 219 -19.99 13.75 16.10
N THR A 220 -20.19 12.68 16.86
CA THR A 220 -19.73 12.57 18.26
C THR A 220 -18.30 12.06 18.40
N ASN A 221 -17.73 11.49 17.34
CA ASN A 221 -16.35 11.02 17.36
C ASN A 221 -15.39 12.21 17.53
N PRO A 222 -14.53 12.25 18.56
CA PRO A 222 -13.56 13.33 18.76
C PRO A 222 -12.50 13.43 17.64
N ARG A 223 -12.37 12.40 16.80
CA ARG A 223 -11.55 12.40 15.57
C ARG A 223 -12.36 12.64 14.30
N SER A 224 -13.64 12.96 14.42
CA SER A 224 -14.47 13.35 13.30
C SER A 224 -13.86 14.53 12.55
N PHE A 225 -14.13 14.59 11.25
CA PHE A 225 -13.86 15.77 10.44
C PHE A 225 -14.43 17.06 11.06
N PHE A 226 -15.58 16.94 11.74
CA PHE A 226 -16.28 18.07 12.34
C PHE A 226 -15.87 18.34 13.80
N SER A 227 -14.96 17.55 14.38
CA SER A 227 -14.60 17.72 15.79
C SER A 227 -13.73 18.97 16.00
N PRO A 228 -14.17 19.93 16.83
CA PRO A 228 -13.38 21.13 17.13
C PRO A 228 -12.26 20.84 18.14
N PHE A 229 -12.28 19.69 18.83
CA PHE A 229 -11.39 19.42 19.94
C PHE A 229 -9.98 19.01 19.48
N PRO A 230 -8.91 19.59 20.04
CA PRO A 230 -7.55 19.08 19.88
C PRO A 230 -7.46 17.70 20.53
N VAL A 231 -7.67 16.64 19.75
CA VAL A 231 -7.25 15.31 20.17
C VAL A 231 -5.73 15.37 20.13
N SER A 232 -5.11 15.49 21.31
CA SER A 232 -3.70 15.17 21.50
C SER A 232 -3.48 13.86 20.75
N GLN A 233 -2.49 13.78 19.84
CA GLN A 233 -2.16 12.51 19.21
C GLN A 233 -1.87 11.58 20.38
N PRO A 234 -2.78 10.66 20.71
CA PRO A 234 -2.56 9.91 21.91
C PRO A 234 -1.35 9.05 21.60
N ASN A 235 -0.38 9.04 22.51
CA ASN A 235 0.66 8.02 22.59
C ASN A 235 -0.08 6.68 22.77
N LEU A 236 -0.75 6.17 21.73
CA LEU A 236 -1.46 4.91 21.78
C LEU A 236 -0.41 3.82 21.67
N MET A 237 -0.11 3.25 22.83
CA MET A 237 0.52 1.95 23.07
C MET A 237 1.95 1.79 22.55
N GLY A 238 2.91 2.32 23.32
CA GLY A 238 4.28 1.80 23.34
C GLY A 238 4.94 1.66 21.96
N LEU A 239 5.39 0.44 21.63
CA LEU A 239 6.15 0.11 20.42
C LEU A 239 5.42 0.38 19.09
N PHE A 240 4.08 0.52 19.06
CA PHE A 240 3.29 0.59 17.82
C PHE A 240 2.57 1.94 17.65
N LYS A 241 3.20 2.88 16.92
CA LYS A 241 2.70 4.27 16.75
C LYS A 241 1.84 4.45 15.49
N PHE A 242 0.52 4.53 15.67
CA PHE A 242 -0.46 4.87 14.64
C PHE A 242 -0.81 6.36 14.67
N ASN A 243 -0.76 7.02 13.51
CA ASN A 243 -1.01 8.45 13.39
C ASN A 243 -2.33 8.73 12.68
N ASP A 244 -3.00 9.78 13.14
CA ASP A 244 -3.91 10.55 12.32
C ASP A 244 -3.08 11.47 11.41
N THR A 245 -2.70 10.93 10.26
CA THR A 245 -1.86 11.64 9.29
C THR A 245 -2.57 12.81 8.64
N ARG A 246 -3.89 12.70 8.41
CA ARG A 246 -4.68 13.81 7.87
C ARG A 246 -4.60 15.02 8.78
N ARG A 247 -4.81 14.83 10.08
CA ARG A 247 -4.71 15.89 11.08
C ARG A 247 -3.29 16.41 11.28
N PHE A 248 -2.28 15.54 11.15
CA PHE A 248 -0.88 15.95 11.18
C PHE A 248 -0.56 16.95 10.06
N PHE A 249 -0.98 16.67 8.83
CA PHE A 249 -0.70 17.53 7.67
C PHE A 249 -1.67 18.70 7.51
N SER A 250 -2.91 18.61 8.00
CA SER A 250 -3.98 19.60 7.74
C SER A 250 -3.63 21.03 8.16
N LYS A 251 -2.79 21.18 9.19
CA LYS A 251 -2.32 22.50 9.68
C LYS A 251 -1.55 23.29 8.62
N ASN A 252 -0.91 22.62 7.67
CA ASN A 252 -0.06 23.27 6.67
C ASN A 252 -0.49 22.96 5.23
N THR A 253 -1.24 21.88 4.99
CA THR A 253 -1.54 21.38 3.64
C THR A 253 -3.03 21.33 3.32
N SER A 254 -3.91 21.73 4.24
CA SER A 254 -5.33 21.87 3.90
C SER A 254 -5.54 23.04 2.95
N LEU A 255 -6.61 23.01 2.14
CA LEU A 255 -6.97 24.12 1.26
C LEU A 255 -7.08 25.44 2.04
N LEU A 256 -7.70 25.41 3.22
CA LEU A 256 -7.81 26.59 4.07
C LEU A 256 -6.44 27.11 4.55
N ALA A 257 -5.55 26.22 4.99
CA ALA A 257 -4.20 26.60 5.39
C ALA A 257 -3.41 27.17 4.21
N PHE A 258 -3.55 26.57 3.02
CA PHE A 258 -2.92 27.03 1.79
C PHE A 258 -3.41 28.43 1.38
N LEU A 259 -4.72 28.67 1.41
CA LEU A 259 -5.31 29.98 1.11
C LEU A 259 -4.88 31.05 2.14
N LYS A 260 -4.90 30.73 3.44
CA LYS A 260 -4.40 31.62 4.50
C LYS A 260 -2.92 31.95 4.36
N ALA A 261 -2.14 31.02 3.80
CA ALA A 261 -0.72 31.20 3.50
C ALA A 261 -0.46 31.90 2.16
N GLY A 262 -1.48 32.48 1.51
CA GLY A 262 -1.31 33.16 0.22
C GLY A 262 -0.88 32.22 -0.91
N GLY A 263 -1.31 30.97 -0.88
CA GLY A 263 -0.95 29.95 -1.88
C GLY A 263 0.45 29.34 -1.71
N GLN A 264 1.08 29.50 -0.54
CA GLN A 264 2.38 28.89 -0.26
C GLN A 264 2.26 27.62 0.61
N ASN A 265 3.08 26.61 0.30
CA ASN A 265 3.23 25.45 1.17
C ASN A 265 4.22 25.78 2.31
N ASN A 266 3.68 26.02 3.50
CA ASN A 266 4.44 26.39 4.69
C ASN A 266 4.81 25.19 5.58
N HIS A 267 4.73 23.96 5.06
CA HIS A 267 5.15 22.78 5.82
C HIS A 267 6.68 22.74 5.98
N GLU A 268 7.19 22.34 7.15
CA GLU A 268 8.63 22.29 7.46
C GLU A 268 9.44 21.53 6.40
N PHE A 269 8.93 20.37 5.95
CA PHE A 269 9.57 19.59 4.87
C PHE A 269 9.72 20.36 3.56
N ALA A 270 8.72 21.16 3.18
CA ALA A 270 8.80 21.99 1.97
C ALA A 270 9.86 23.09 2.14
N HIS A 271 9.90 23.76 3.30
CA HIS A 271 10.91 24.76 3.63
C HIS A 271 12.33 24.16 3.60
N ARG A 272 12.53 23.01 4.25
CA ARG A 272 13.81 22.29 4.24
C ARG A 272 14.26 21.90 2.83
N GLY A 273 13.32 21.54 1.96
CA GLY A 273 13.60 21.28 0.55
C GLY A 273 14.11 22.53 -0.18
N LYS A 274 13.43 23.69 0.00
CA LYS A 274 13.89 24.98 -0.55
C LYS A 274 15.29 25.37 -0.07
N VAL A 275 15.56 25.22 1.23
CA VAL A 275 16.89 25.50 1.81
C VAL A 275 17.95 24.56 1.24
N PHE A 276 17.63 23.28 1.07
CA PHE A 276 18.56 22.34 0.46
C PHE A 276 18.84 22.69 -1.01
N ARG A 277 17.81 23.09 -1.76
CA ARG A 277 17.93 23.57 -3.14
C ARG A 277 18.93 24.72 -3.27
N SER A 278 18.84 25.73 -2.40
CA SER A 278 19.72 26.91 -2.42
C SER A 278 21.12 26.67 -1.83
N SER A 279 21.34 25.54 -1.15
CA SER A 279 22.64 25.21 -0.59
C SER A 279 23.62 24.65 -1.63
N ASN A 280 24.93 24.76 -1.36
CA ASN A 280 25.99 24.15 -2.19
C ASN A 280 26.06 22.61 -2.05
N LYS A 281 25.30 22.01 -1.13
CA LYS A 281 25.28 20.55 -0.94
C LYS A 281 24.56 19.89 -2.10
N LYS A 282 25.13 18.81 -2.66
CA LYS A 282 24.50 18.00 -3.72
C LYS A 282 23.72 16.81 -3.19
N LEU A 283 24.09 16.31 -2.01
CA LEU A 283 23.51 15.14 -1.36
C LEU A 283 22.90 15.48 0.00
N SER A 284 21.76 14.89 0.32
CA SER A 284 21.15 14.94 1.65
C SER A 284 20.49 13.61 2.02
N LYS A 285 20.35 13.37 3.32
CA LYS A 285 19.67 12.20 3.89
C LYS A 285 18.33 12.63 4.45
N SER A 286 17.26 11.93 4.12
CA SER A 286 15.93 12.27 4.62
C SER A 286 15.07 11.02 4.86
N VAL A 287 14.17 11.14 5.83
CA VAL A 287 13.12 10.17 6.15
C VAL A 287 11.77 10.56 5.54
N ALA A 288 11.62 11.80 5.08
CA ALA A 288 10.38 12.32 4.53
C ALA A 288 10.70 13.00 3.20
N ILE A 289 10.66 12.21 2.12
CA ILE A 289 11.17 12.64 0.81
C ILE A 289 10.13 13.28 -0.10
N GLY A 290 8.83 13.22 0.22
CA GLY A 290 7.76 13.75 -0.64
C GLY A 290 7.87 15.26 -0.89
N MET A 291 7.47 16.09 0.08
CA MET A 291 7.58 17.55 -0.05
C MET A 291 9.03 18.03 -0.06
N PHE A 292 9.90 17.41 0.74
CA PHE A 292 11.32 17.76 0.80
C PHE A 292 12.00 17.56 -0.55
N GLY A 293 11.83 16.40 -1.17
CA GLY A 293 12.44 16.09 -2.47
C GLY A 293 11.84 16.90 -3.60
N TYR A 294 10.52 17.06 -3.63
CA TYR A 294 9.86 17.92 -4.62
C TYR A 294 10.40 19.36 -4.58
N MET A 295 10.54 19.94 -3.38
CA MET A 295 11.03 21.31 -3.23
C MET A 295 12.56 21.45 -3.35
N ALA A 296 13.32 20.36 -3.17
CA ALA A 296 14.77 20.33 -3.39
C ALA A 296 15.16 20.46 -4.88
N GLY A 297 14.27 20.06 -5.78
CA GLY A 297 14.48 20.11 -7.23
C GLY A 297 15.28 18.93 -7.78
N PRO A 298 15.35 18.79 -9.12
CA PRO A 298 15.86 17.58 -9.79
C PRO A 298 17.38 17.44 -9.76
N GLU A 299 18.11 18.51 -9.45
CA GLU A 299 19.58 18.54 -9.43
C GLU A 299 20.18 17.97 -8.13
N LYS A 300 19.35 17.79 -7.10
CA LYS A 300 19.78 17.30 -5.79
C LYS A 300 19.56 15.80 -5.68
N ARG A 301 20.45 15.12 -4.94
CA ARG A 301 20.33 13.69 -4.63
C ARG A 301 19.90 13.50 -3.18
N ILE A 302 19.01 12.54 -2.96
CA ILE A 302 18.46 12.25 -1.64
C ILE A 302 18.58 10.76 -1.37
N ILE A 303 19.27 10.43 -0.28
CA ILE A 303 19.23 9.07 0.29
C ILE A 303 17.99 8.99 1.17
N ASP A 304 17.03 8.19 0.74
CA ASP A 304 15.82 7.87 1.50
C ASP A 304 16.14 6.84 2.58
N LEU A 305 16.17 7.30 3.82
CA LEU A 305 16.49 6.48 4.97
C LEU A 305 15.43 5.42 5.28
N TYR A 306 14.20 5.54 4.77
CA TYR A 306 13.18 4.47 4.83
C TYR A 306 13.19 3.57 3.59
N ALA A 307 14.05 3.88 2.64
CA ALA A 307 14.30 3.10 1.44
C ALA A 307 13.09 2.90 0.52
N LEU A 308 12.08 3.75 0.60
CA LEU A 308 10.93 3.70 -0.31
C LEU A 308 11.37 4.00 -1.75
N SER A 309 12.30 4.94 -1.94
CA SER A 309 12.87 5.26 -3.25
C SER A 309 14.33 4.82 -3.46
N ASP A 310 15.00 4.32 -2.42
CA ASP A 310 16.41 3.92 -2.53
C ASP A 310 16.52 2.43 -2.94
N PRO A 311 17.16 2.10 -4.07
CA PRO A 311 17.19 0.74 -4.60
C PRO A 311 18.03 -0.21 -3.74
N LEU A 312 19.17 0.23 -3.21
CA LEU A 312 20.05 -0.64 -2.42
C LEU A 312 19.47 -0.85 -1.03
N LEU A 313 19.14 0.26 -0.34
CA LEU A 313 18.66 0.21 1.03
C LEU A 313 17.33 -0.58 1.14
N ALA A 314 16.51 -0.61 0.08
CA ALA A 314 15.24 -1.33 0.08
C ALA A 314 15.43 -2.85 0.23
N ARG A 315 16.59 -3.36 -0.15
CA ARG A 315 16.94 -4.78 -0.13
C ARG A 315 17.72 -5.18 1.14
N LEU A 316 18.17 -4.21 1.93
CA LEU A 316 18.87 -4.48 3.19
C LEU A 316 17.85 -4.66 4.33
N PRO A 317 18.18 -5.43 5.39
CA PRO A 317 17.34 -5.51 6.58
C PRO A 317 17.44 -4.24 7.43
N ILE A 318 16.51 -4.07 8.37
CA ILE A 318 16.65 -3.01 9.37
C ILE A 318 17.74 -3.36 10.40
N PRO A 319 18.46 -2.37 10.96
CA PRO A 319 19.57 -2.63 11.88
C PRO A 319 19.13 -3.30 13.20
N ASN A 320 17.92 -3.01 13.66
CA ASN A 320 17.37 -3.59 14.89
C ASN A 320 15.92 -4.03 14.68
N PRO A 321 15.63 -5.35 14.58
CA PRO A 321 14.28 -5.87 14.35
C PRO A 321 13.30 -5.66 15.52
N ARG A 322 13.78 -5.13 16.65
CA ARG A 322 12.96 -4.76 17.81
C ARG A 322 12.65 -3.26 17.89
N LYS A 323 13.34 -2.42 17.10
CA LYS A 323 13.17 -0.96 17.08
C LYS A 323 12.76 -0.50 15.68
N TRP A 324 11.48 -0.65 15.39
CA TRP A 324 10.90 -0.32 14.09
C TRP A 324 9.54 0.35 14.26
N ARG A 325 9.06 0.91 13.15
CA ARG A 325 7.70 1.45 13.04
C ARG A 325 7.13 1.00 11.71
N ILE A 326 5.90 0.49 11.72
CA ILE A 326 5.23 0.05 10.50
C ILE A 326 5.24 1.17 9.45
N GLY A 327 5.59 0.82 8.22
CA GLY A 327 5.73 1.76 7.10
C GLY A 327 6.95 2.70 7.13
N HIS A 328 7.77 2.66 8.19
CA HIS A 328 8.91 3.56 8.40
C HIS A 328 10.15 2.78 8.86
N PHE A 329 10.59 1.85 8.02
CA PHE A 329 11.69 0.94 8.31
C PHE A 329 13.04 1.60 8.00
N ARG A 330 13.64 2.26 8.99
CA ARG A 330 14.91 2.98 8.79
C ARG A 330 16.06 2.02 8.51
N ARG A 331 16.85 2.31 7.48
CA ARG A 331 18.04 1.53 7.08
C ARG A 331 19.33 2.19 7.56
N LYS A 332 20.32 1.35 7.86
CA LYS A 332 21.71 1.79 8.04
C LYS A 332 22.30 2.03 6.66
N ILE A 333 23.00 3.15 6.51
CA ILE A 333 23.76 3.47 5.30
C ILE A 333 25.05 2.66 5.35
N PRO A 334 25.34 1.82 4.33
CA PRO A 334 26.63 1.12 4.22
C PRO A 334 27.80 2.09 4.06
N ASN A 335 28.99 1.68 4.48
CA ASN A 335 30.17 2.51 4.30
C ASN A 335 30.45 2.76 2.81
N GLY A 336 30.91 3.97 2.47
CA GLY A 336 31.14 4.38 1.09
C GLY A 336 29.88 4.61 0.23
N TYR A 337 28.67 4.32 0.72
CA TYR A 337 27.45 4.51 -0.07
C TYR A 337 27.13 5.99 -0.33
N GLU A 338 27.36 6.89 0.64
CA GLU A 338 27.15 8.33 0.42
C GLU A 338 28.05 8.87 -0.69
N THR A 339 29.34 8.54 -0.64
CA THR A 339 30.31 8.86 -1.69
C THR A 339 29.87 8.28 -3.03
N SER A 340 29.35 7.04 -3.04
CA SER A 340 28.88 6.39 -4.28
C SER A 340 27.70 7.11 -4.91
N ILE A 341 26.78 7.61 -4.09
CA ILE A 341 25.65 8.41 -4.57
C ILE A 341 26.09 9.80 -4.99
N GLU A 342 27.17 10.37 -4.46
CA GLU A 342 27.68 11.68 -4.86
C GLU A 342 28.52 11.62 -6.15
N SER A 343 29.48 10.70 -6.25
CA SER A 343 30.39 10.56 -7.40
C SER A 343 29.79 9.81 -8.58
N LEU A 344 28.72 9.01 -8.37
CA LEU A 344 28.21 8.00 -9.31
C LEU A 344 29.11 6.80 -9.54
N GLU A 345 30.20 6.66 -8.78
CA GLU A 345 31.09 5.51 -8.81
C GLU A 345 30.86 4.60 -7.61
N ASN A 346 31.13 3.31 -7.73
CA ASN A 346 30.87 2.38 -6.65
C ASN A 346 32.02 2.36 -5.63
N HIS A 347 31.86 3.10 -4.54
CA HIS A 347 32.80 3.22 -3.42
C HIS A 347 32.42 2.39 -2.19
N ILE A 348 31.43 1.49 -2.29
CA ILE A 348 31.06 0.62 -1.16
C ILE A 348 32.28 -0.18 -0.71
N GLU A 349 32.55 -0.17 0.59
CA GLU A 349 33.74 -0.76 1.18
C GLU A 349 33.64 -2.29 1.25
N GLU A 350 32.48 -2.82 1.63
CA GLU A 350 32.29 -4.25 1.81
C GLU A 350 32.20 -4.98 0.44
N PRO A 351 33.11 -5.91 0.11
CA PRO A 351 33.21 -6.47 -1.25
C PRO A 351 31.93 -7.15 -1.75
N ALA A 352 31.25 -7.92 -0.89
CA ALA A 352 30.03 -8.62 -1.26
C ALA A 352 28.89 -7.63 -1.58
N LEU A 353 28.73 -6.58 -0.77
CA LEU A 353 27.73 -5.56 -1.01
C LEU A 353 28.08 -4.69 -2.22
N LYS A 354 29.37 -4.44 -2.43
CA LYS A 354 29.88 -3.71 -3.60
C LYS A 354 29.48 -4.40 -4.90
N ASP A 355 29.67 -5.72 -5.02
CA ASP A 355 29.26 -6.47 -6.21
C ASP A 355 27.73 -6.51 -6.36
N TYR A 356 26.99 -6.74 -5.26
CA TYR A 356 25.52 -6.69 -5.27
C TYR A 356 25.00 -5.35 -5.79
N TYR A 357 25.57 -4.24 -5.31
CA TYR A 357 25.23 -2.90 -5.76
C TYR A 357 25.63 -2.66 -7.22
N GLN A 358 26.77 -3.20 -7.67
CA GLN A 358 27.20 -3.10 -9.06
C GLN A 358 26.19 -3.76 -10.03
N LYS A 359 25.66 -4.93 -9.67
CA LYS A 359 24.59 -5.57 -10.46
C LYS A 359 23.32 -4.72 -10.44
N LEU A 360 22.95 -4.19 -9.28
CA LEU A 360 21.75 -3.37 -9.12
C LEU A 360 21.83 -2.04 -9.89
N THR A 361 22.98 -1.37 -9.90
CA THR A 361 23.20 -0.15 -10.69
C THR A 361 23.20 -0.46 -12.17
N PHE A 362 23.80 -1.57 -12.62
CA PHE A 362 23.72 -2.00 -14.01
C PHE A 362 22.28 -2.25 -14.46
N ILE A 363 21.45 -2.90 -13.63
CA ILE A 363 20.03 -3.11 -13.92
C ILE A 363 19.28 -1.77 -14.00
N THR A 364 19.54 -0.84 -13.08
CA THR A 364 18.74 0.39 -12.96
C THR A 364 19.21 1.56 -13.84
N ARG A 365 20.47 1.52 -14.31
CA ARG A 365 21.11 2.63 -15.05
C ARG A 365 21.78 2.21 -16.36
N GLY A 366 21.90 0.90 -16.62
CA GLY A 366 22.47 0.40 -17.87
C GLY A 366 21.57 0.62 -19.09
N PRO A 367 22.08 0.43 -20.31
CA PRO A 367 21.29 0.59 -21.54
C PRO A 367 20.07 -0.34 -21.57
N LEU A 368 18.88 0.21 -21.84
CA LEU A 368 17.62 -0.54 -21.76
C LEU A 368 17.59 -1.78 -22.65
N LEU A 369 18.14 -1.69 -23.87
CA LEU A 369 18.16 -2.77 -24.86
C LEU A 369 19.35 -3.75 -24.70
N SER A 370 20.15 -3.61 -23.65
CA SER A 370 21.24 -4.55 -23.38
C SER A 370 20.69 -5.92 -22.96
N TRP A 371 21.02 -6.95 -23.74
CA TRP A 371 20.72 -8.34 -23.39
C TRP A 371 21.36 -8.75 -22.06
N ASP A 372 22.57 -8.28 -21.76
CA ASP A 372 23.24 -8.58 -20.50
C ASP A 372 22.56 -7.91 -19.32
N ARG A 373 22.01 -6.70 -19.50
CA ARG A 373 21.17 -6.05 -18.49
C ARG A 373 19.92 -6.88 -18.20
N LEU A 374 19.22 -7.35 -19.22
CA LEU A 374 18.01 -8.17 -19.06
C LEU A 374 18.31 -9.52 -18.40
N ARG A 375 19.40 -10.19 -18.80
CA ARG A 375 19.87 -11.43 -18.15
C ARG A 375 20.23 -11.19 -16.68
N THR A 376 20.91 -10.08 -16.39
CA THR A 376 21.26 -9.71 -15.01
C THR A 376 20.01 -9.43 -14.20
N ALA A 377 19.02 -8.71 -14.75
CA ALA A 377 17.74 -8.46 -14.11
C ALA A 377 16.99 -9.79 -13.83
N LEU A 378 16.94 -10.71 -14.79
CA LEU A 378 16.31 -12.02 -14.60
C LEU A 378 17.03 -12.81 -13.49
N ALA A 379 18.36 -12.91 -13.55
CA ALA A 379 19.16 -13.58 -12.53
C ALA A 379 18.95 -12.98 -11.13
N PHE A 380 18.85 -11.65 -11.04
CA PHE A 380 18.61 -10.92 -9.80
C PHE A 380 17.22 -11.23 -9.23
N ASN A 381 16.17 -11.19 -10.05
CA ASN A 381 14.81 -11.54 -9.61
C ASN A 381 14.65 -13.02 -9.25
N LEU A 382 15.47 -13.91 -9.83
CA LEU A 382 15.55 -15.32 -9.47
C LEU A 382 16.42 -15.58 -8.22
N GLY A 383 16.94 -14.54 -7.57
CA GLY A 383 17.67 -14.63 -6.32
C GLY A 383 19.13 -15.07 -6.45
N ARG A 384 19.72 -15.10 -7.66
CA ARG A 384 21.10 -15.59 -7.87
C ARG A 384 22.17 -14.78 -7.14
N TYR A 385 21.87 -13.53 -6.79
CA TYR A 385 22.80 -12.63 -6.10
C TYR A 385 22.49 -12.46 -4.60
N GLU A 386 21.48 -13.14 -4.05
CA GLU A 386 21.07 -12.97 -2.65
C GLU A 386 22.16 -13.37 -1.66
N HIS A 387 23.01 -14.35 -2.03
CA HIS A 387 24.18 -14.74 -1.24
C HIS A 387 25.15 -13.58 -0.96
N LEU A 388 25.30 -12.62 -1.88
CA LEU A 388 26.17 -11.45 -1.69
C LEU A 388 25.62 -10.53 -0.58
N LYS A 389 24.30 -10.32 -0.60
CA LYS A 389 23.58 -9.54 0.42
C LYS A 389 23.64 -10.26 1.77
N ASP A 390 23.40 -11.57 1.80
CA ASP A 390 23.42 -12.36 3.04
C ASP A 390 24.81 -12.37 3.69
N ASN A 391 25.88 -12.48 2.88
CA ASN A 391 27.27 -12.38 3.36
C ASN A 391 27.56 -11.01 4.01
N TYR A 392 27.08 -9.91 3.42
CA TYR A 392 27.20 -8.58 4.02
C TYR A 392 26.41 -8.46 5.33
N VAL A 393 25.19 -8.99 5.37
CA VAL A 393 24.38 -8.97 6.60
C VAL A 393 25.08 -9.74 7.72
N ALA A 394 25.62 -10.93 7.42
CA ALA A 394 26.34 -11.75 8.38
C ALA A 394 27.59 -11.03 8.93
N SER A 395 28.42 -10.44 8.07
CA SER A 395 29.63 -9.72 8.51
C SER A 395 29.31 -8.46 9.33
N SER A 396 28.24 -7.75 8.99
CA SER A 396 27.81 -6.56 9.73
C SER A 396 27.28 -6.87 11.14
N MET A 397 26.75 -8.08 11.35
CA MET A 397 26.31 -8.54 12.67
C MET A 397 27.47 -9.02 13.54
N SER A 398 28.52 -9.60 12.94
CA SER A 398 29.73 -10.00 13.69
C SER A 398 30.54 -8.80 14.18
N SER A 399 30.57 -7.69 13.44
CA SER A 399 31.29 -6.47 13.83
C SER A 399 30.56 -5.60 14.85
N ALA A 400 29.32 -5.95 15.21
CA ALA A 400 28.48 -5.20 16.15
C ALA A 400 28.38 -5.86 17.54
N LYS A 401 29.00 -7.04 17.70
CA LYS A 401 29.33 -7.65 18.98
C LYS A 401 30.76 -7.25 19.35
#